data_AF-A0A3R9YE94-F1
#
_entry.id   AF-A0A3R9YE94-F1
#
_cell.length_a   1.000
_cell.length_b   1.000
_cell.length_c   1.000
_cell.angle_alpha   90.00
_cell.angle_beta   90.00
_cell.angle_gamma   90.00
#
_symmetry.space_group_name_H-M   'P 1'
#
loop_
_entity.id
_entity.type
_entity.pdbx_description
1 polymer ?
#
loop_
_entity_poly.entity_id
_entity_poly.type
_entity_poly.pdbx_seq_one_letter_code
_entity_poly.pdbx_strand_id
1 'polypeptide(L)'
;MAKLTNTELTEQLTAQKKHYQTLEKLLQDLPEAIQQDQLTLKEEKDETDSLYDNKEGEVYANYEKRQALLADMAQIQKEMSKQQKQLQKLVKKQGVDVDNKQLALIAQSLDIIFSDLNSINTYAESSFKQEADYFSQPLSEQTEEEATLIQRTYGSIHLLNEEAQPNIDYTLSLIKHFEKEARKTPTTH
;
A
#
# COMPACT_ATOMS: atom_id res chain seq x y z
N MET A 1 -0.63 26.31 -12.33
CA MET A 1 0.29 25.17 -12.08
C MET A 1 0.00 24.49 -10.74
N ALA A 2 0.13 25.16 -9.59
CA ALA A 2 -0.10 24.52 -8.27
C ALA A 2 -1.47 23.82 -8.12
N LYS A 3 -2.54 24.41 -8.67
CA LYS A 3 -3.89 23.83 -8.65
C LYS A 3 -4.01 22.50 -9.42
N LEU A 4 -3.28 22.36 -10.53
CA LEU A 4 -3.29 21.13 -11.34
C LEU A 4 -2.52 20.02 -10.62
N THR A 5 -1.35 20.35 -10.06
CA THR A 5 -0.55 19.45 -9.23
C THR A 5 -1.31 18.95 -7.99
N ASN A 6 -2.15 19.78 -7.37
CA ASN A 6 -2.94 19.38 -6.21
C ASN A 6 -4.13 18.47 -6.55
N THR A 7 -4.76 18.66 -7.71
CA THR A 7 -5.85 17.79 -8.17
C THR A 7 -5.32 16.38 -8.44
N GLU A 8 -4.23 16.28 -9.21
CA GLU A 8 -3.55 15.00 -9.49
C GLU A 8 -3.08 14.31 -8.20
N LEU A 9 -2.48 15.07 -7.27
CA LEU A 9 -2.03 14.52 -5.98
C LEU A 9 -3.20 14.02 -5.12
N THR A 10 -4.34 14.72 -5.14
CA THR A 10 -5.55 14.30 -4.42
C THR A 10 -6.10 12.99 -4.98
N GLU A 11 -6.15 12.86 -6.30
CA GLU A 11 -6.60 11.64 -6.97
C GLU A 11 -5.67 10.46 -6.65
N GLN A 12 -4.35 10.68 -6.73
CA GLN A 12 -3.34 9.67 -6.41
C GLN A 12 -3.41 9.23 -4.95
N LEU A 13 -3.50 10.16 -4.00
CA LEU A 13 -3.66 9.84 -2.57
C LEU A 13 -4.96 9.07 -2.32
N THR A 14 -6.06 9.44 -2.98
CA THR A 14 -7.33 8.73 -2.86
C THR A 14 -7.24 7.31 -3.42
N ALA A 15 -6.59 7.13 -4.57
CA ALA A 15 -6.34 5.81 -5.15
C ALA A 15 -5.45 4.97 -4.23
N GLN A 16 -4.35 5.55 -3.74
CA GLN A 16 -3.43 4.90 -2.81
C GLN A 16 -4.15 4.43 -1.54
N LYS A 17 -5.04 5.26 -0.96
CA LYS A 17 -5.86 4.87 0.19
C LYS A 17 -6.71 3.63 -0.10
N LYS A 18 -7.39 3.60 -1.26
CA LYS A 18 -8.18 2.43 -1.67
C LYS A 18 -7.31 1.18 -1.83
N HIS A 19 -6.07 1.34 -2.27
CA HIS A 19 -5.14 0.22 -2.37
C HIS A 19 -4.75 -0.31 -0.99
N TYR A 20 -4.43 0.55 -0.02
CA TYR A 20 -4.21 0.13 1.38
C TYR A 20 -5.44 -0.59 1.96
N GLN A 21 -6.65 -0.09 1.71
CA GLN A 21 -7.89 -0.76 2.15
C GLN A 21 -8.09 -2.13 1.49
N THR A 22 -7.72 -2.25 0.22
CA THR A 22 -7.79 -3.52 -0.52
C THR A 22 -6.75 -4.51 0.01
N LEU A 23 -5.52 -4.05 0.29
CA LEU A 23 -4.46 -4.86 0.88
C LEU A 23 -4.87 -5.37 2.27
N GLU A 24 -5.47 -4.50 3.09
CA GLU A 24 -6.00 -4.87 4.41
C GLU A 24 -6.98 -6.03 4.31
N LYS A 25 -7.96 -5.90 3.41
CA LYS A 25 -8.96 -6.93 3.19
C LYS A 25 -8.33 -8.25 2.73
N LEU A 26 -7.41 -8.19 1.77
CA LEU A 26 -6.71 -9.39 1.28
C LEU A 26 -5.93 -10.11 2.40
N LEU A 27 -5.33 -9.37 3.33
CA LEU A 27 -4.63 -9.94 4.49
C LEU A 27 -5.61 -10.52 5.53
N GLN A 28 -6.76 -9.88 5.75
CA GLN A 28 -7.81 -10.36 6.65
C GLN A 28 -8.52 -11.62 6.12
N ASP A 29 -8.71 -11.73 4.81
CA ASP A 29 -9.36 -12.87 4.16
C ASP A 29 -8.43 -14.10 4.07
N LEU A 30 -7.12 -13.94 4.31
CA LEU A 30 -6.12 -14.99 4.08
C LEU A 30 -6.29 -16.23 4.98
N PRO A 31 -6.57 -16.12 6.30
CA PRO A 31 -6.79 -17.29 7.15
C PRO A 31 -7.95 -18.17 6.67
N GLU A 32 -9.05 -17.54 6.19
CA GLU A 32 -10.21 -18.26 5.66
C GLU A 32 -9.86 -18.95 4.34
N ALA A 33 -9.17 -18.26 3.43
CA ALA A 33 -8.67 -18.85 2.18
C ALA A 33 -7.77 -20.07 2.43
N ILE A 34 -6.85 -20.00 3.40
CA ILE A 34 -5.98 -21.12 3.79
C ILE A 34 -6.82 -22.30 4.28
N GLN A 35 -7.78 -22.05 5.16
CA GLN A 35 -8.63 -23.10 5.69
C GLN A 35 -9.47 -23.76 4.58
N GLN A 36 -10.04 -22.97 3.68
CA GLN A 36 -10.87 -23.45 2.58
C GLN A 36 -10.07 -24.33 1.61
N ASP A 37 -8.91 -23.84 1.14
CA ASP A 37 -8.09 -24.63 0.21
C ASP A 37 -7.53 -25.90 0.88
N GLN A 38 -7.15 -25.85 2.17
CA GLN A 38 -6.72 -27.05 2.90
C GLN A 38 -7.84 -28.09 3.07
N LEU A 39 -9.10 -27.66 3.25
CA LEU A 39 -10.24 -28.58 3.29
C LEU A 39 -10.47 -29.23 1.92
N THR A 40 -10.45 -28.45 0.84
CA THR A 40 -10.58 -28.96 -0.53
C THR A 40 -9.47 -29.96 -0.88
N LEU A 41 -8.21 -29.67 -0.51
CA LEU A 41 -7.10 -30.62 -0.71
C LEU A 41 -7.33 -31.94 0.03
N LYS A 42 -7.82 -31.91 1.28
CA LYS A 42 -8.09 -33.13 2.07
C LYS A 42 -9.27 -33.95 1.55
N GLU A 43 -10.24 -33.31 0.90
CA GLU A 43 -11.44 -33.98 0.38
C GLU A 43 -11.22 -34.55 -1.04
N GLU A 44 -10.37 -33.91 -1.85
CA GLU A 44 -10.25 -34.20 -3.28
C GLU A 44 -8.87 -34.74 -3.73
N LYS A 45 -7.81 -34.62 -2.90
CA LYS A 45 -6.41 -34.82 -3.32
C LYS A 45 -5.53 -35.55 -2.29
N ASP A 46 -4.37 -36.05 -2.76
CA ASP A 46 -3.38 -36.80 -1.96
C ASP A 46 -2.55 -35.83 -1.10
N GLU A 47 -2.06 -36.26 0.07
CA GLU A 47 -1.28 -35.41 1.01
C GLU A 47 0.08 -34.94 0.44
N THR A 48 0.43 -35.42 -0.75
CA THR A 48 1.59 -35.01 -1.54
C THR A 48 1.39 -33.74 -2.34
N ASP A 49 0.14 -33.27 -2.50
CA ASP A 49 -0.17 -32.09 -3.29
C ASP A 49 0.09 -30.79 -2.50
N SER A 50 0.60 -29.76 -3.19
CA SER A 50 0.80 -28.42 -2.63
C SER A 50 -0.37 -27.47 -2.93
N LEU A 51 -0.46 -26.39 -2.17
CA LEU A 51 -1.47 -25.35 -2.38
C LEU A 51 -1.18 -24.51 -3.64
N TYR A 52 0.05 -24.51 -4.14
CA TYR A 52 0.48 -23.69 -5.29
C TYR A 52 0.75 -24.48 -6.58
N ASP A 53 0.81 -25.81 -6.54
CA ASP A 53 1.22 -26.65 -7.68
C ASP A 53 0.42 -26.39 -8.96
N ASN A 54 -0.89 -26.14 -8.81
CA ASN A 54 -1.79 -25.91 -9.93
C ASN A 54 -2.01 -24.43 -10.25
N LYS A 55 -1.43 -23.51 -9.46
CA LYS A 55 -1.66 -22.06 -9.58
C LYS A 55 -3.15 -21.69 -9.57
N GLU A 56 -3.91 -22.41 -8.78
CA GLU A 56 -5.35 -22.30 -8.58
C GLU A 56 -5.65 -22.26 -7.08
N GLY A 57 -6.90 -22.00 -6.69
CA GLY A 57 -7.29 -21.89 -5.28
C GLY A 57 -7.32 -20.45 -4.75
N GLU A 58 -7.95 -20.26 -3.60
CA GLU A 58 -8.15 -18.94 -3.01
C GLU A 58 -6.85 -18.35 -2.46
N VAL A 59 -5.96 -19.17 -1.89
CA VAL A 59 -4.66 -18.72 -1.36
C VAL A 59 -3.77 -18.20 -2.49
N TYR A 60 -3.63 -18.96 -3.58
CA TYR A 60 -2.83 -18.54 -4.73
C TYR A 60 -3.43 -17.30 -5.42
N ALA A 61 -4.76 -17.27 -5.60
CA ALA A 61 -5.43 -16.10 -6.17
C ALA A 61 -5.27 -14.84 -5.30
N ASN A 62 -5.26 -14.99 -3.97
CA ASN A 62 -5.02 -13.88 -3.05
C ASN A 62 -3.56 -13.39 -3.14
N TYR A 63 -2.59 -14.31 -3.18
CA TYR A 63 -1.18 -14.01 -3.37
C TYR A 63 -0.92 -13.16 -4.64
N GLU A 64 -1.42 -13.60 -5.79
CA GLU A 64 -1.27 -12.87 -7.06
C GLU A 64 -1.90 -11.46 -6.98
N LYS A 65 -3.08 -11.34 -6.35
CA LYS A 65 -3.73 -10.03 -6.13
C LYS A 65 -2.88 -9.12 -5.25
N ARG A 66 -2.30 -9.63 -4.15
CA ARG A 66 -1.43 -8.85 -3.26
C ARG A 66 -0.18 -8.37 -4.00
N GLN A 67 0.43 -9.21 -4.84
CA GLN A 67 1.58 -8.82 -5.67
C GLN A 67 1.25 -7.71 -6.66
N ALA A 68 0.19 -7.89 -7.45
CA ALA A 68 -0.25 -6.90 -8.43
C ALA A 68 -0.59 -5.56 -7.75
N LEU A 69 -1.29 -5.61 -6.62
CA LEU A 69 -1.67 -4.43 -5.86
C LEU A 69 -0.45 -3.64 -5.35
N LEU A 70 0.58 -4.33 -4.83
CA LEU A 70 1.80 -3.68 -4.38
C LEU A 70 2.61 -3.06 -5.53
N ALA A 71 2.61 -3.70 -6.70
CA ALA A 71 3.20 -3.11 -7.90
C ALA A 71 2.47 -1.81 -8.31
N ASP A 72 1.14 -1.80 -8.28
CA ASP A 72 0.34 -0.60 -8.57
C ASP A 72 0.58 0.50 -7.53
N MET A 73 0.63 0.15 -6.24
CA MET A 73 0.96 1.09 -5.16
C MET A 73 2.34 1.71 -5.36
N ALA A 74 3.34 0.93 -5.74
CA ALA A 74 4.69 1.43 -6.03
C ALA A 74 4.70 2.40 -7.23
N GLN A 75 3.87 2.14 -8.25
CA GLN A 75 3.72 3.04 -9.39
C GLN A 75 3.06 4.37 -9.00
N ILE A 76 1.97 4.34 -8.22
CA ILE A 76 1.33 5.57 -7.71
C ILE A 76 2.31 6.37 -6.85
N GLN A 77 3.06 5.73 -5.95
CA GLN A 77 4.12 6.39 -5.17
C GLN A 77 5.17 7.07 -6.05
N LYS A 78 5.63 6.40 -7.11
CA LYS A 78 6.60 6.98 -8.05
C LYS A 78 6.06 8.24 -8.71
N GLU A 79 4.76 8.27 -9.02
CA GLU A 79 4.11 9.46 -9.51
C GLU A 79 4.03 10.52 -8.42
N MET A 80 3.46 10.24 -7.24
CA MET A 80 3.39 11.18 -6.12
C MET A 80 4.77 11.80 -5.77
N SER A 81 5.87 11.05 -5.88
CA SER A 81 7.24 11.56 -5.68
C SER A 81 7.63 12.65 -6.69
N LYS A 82 7.18 12.56 -7.95
CA LYS A 82 7.40 13.64 -8.95
C LYS A 82 6.64 14.90 -8.54
N GLN A 83 5.41 14.75 -8.08
CA GLN A 83 4.54 15.84 -7.61
C GLN A 83 5.16 16.50 -6.38
N GLN A 84 5.62 15.71 -5.41
CA GLN A 84 6.33 16.18 -4.22
C GLN A 84 7.57 17.02 -4.59
N LYS A 85 8.40 16.56 -5.53
CA LYS A 85 9.57 17.32 -6.02
C LYS A 85 9.16 18.65 -6.66
N GLN A 86 8.01 18.70 -7.34
CA GLN A 86 7.47 19.96 -7.87
C GLN A 86 7.06 20.90 -6.74
N LEU A 87 6.35 20.39 -5.72
CA LEU A 87 5.98 21.17 -4.53
C LEU A 87 7.21 21.75 -3.82
N GLN A 88 8.24 20.92 -3.57
CA GLN A 88 9.48 21.37 -2.96
C GLN A 88 10.20 22.46 -3.79
N LYS A 89 10.16 22.37 -5.13
CA LYS A 89 10.69 23.43 -6.01
C LYS A 89 9.90 24.73 -5.87
N LEU A 90 8.57 24.67 -5.71
CA LEU A 90 7.75 25.86 -5.48
C LEU A 90 8.09 26.50 -4.13
N VAL A 91 8.19 25.70 -3.07
CA VAL A 91 8.60 26.16 -1.73
C VAL A 91 9.95 26.88 -1.77
N LYS A 92 10.94 26.31 -2.46
CA LYS A 92 12.29 26.90 -2.61
C LYS A 92 12.30 28.22 -3.37
N LYS A 93 11.37 28.41 -4.30
CA LYS A 93 11.25 29.66 -5.08
C LYS A 93 10.63 30.80 -4.27
N GLN A 94 10.07 30.53 -3.08
CA GLN A 94 9.46 31.52 -2.19
C GLN A 94 8.51 32.47 -2.95
N GLY A 95 7.58 31.90 -3.73
CA GLY A 95 6.58 32.71 -4.43
C GLY A 95 5.79 33.55 -3.43
N VAL A 96 5.70 34.86 -3.67
CA VAL A 96 5.06 35.83 -2.78
C VAL A 96 3.57 35.52 -2.59
N ASP A 97 2.93 34.95 -3.61
CA ASP A 97 1.49 34.66 -3.63
C ASP A 97 1.14 33.21 -3.21
N VAL A 98 2.10 32.47 -2.66
CA VAL A 98 1.94 31.04 -2.32
C VAL A 98 2.22 30.81 -0.85
N ASP A 99 1.34 30.10 -0.15
CA ASP A 99 1.60 29.66 1.23
C ASP A 99 2.65 28.54 1.25
N ASN A 100 3.92 28.95 1.22
CA ASN A 100 5.08 28.07 1.18
C ASN A 100 5.18 27.17 2.43
N LYS A 101 4.59 27.58 3.57
CA LYS A 101 4.59 26.76 4.79
C LYS A 101 3.65 25.58 4.63
N GLN A 102 2.44 25.81 4.14
CA GLN A 102 1.49 24.73 3.89
C GLN A 102 1.98 23.77 2.80
N LEU A 103 2.61 24.29 1.74
CA LEU A 103 3.23 23.42 0.72
C LEU A 103 4.38 22.57 1.29
N ALA A 104 5.17 23.10 2.22
CA ALA A 104 6.22 22.34 2.89
C ALA A 104 5.63 21.23 3.77
N LEU A 105 4.54 21.49 4.49
CA LEU A 105 3.83 20.48 5.29
C LEU A 105 3.26 19.36 4.43
N ILE A 106 2.64 19.69 3.29
CA ILE A 106 2.16 18.67 2.33
C ILE A 106 3.33 17.81 1.84
N ALA A 107 4.45 18.43 1.46
CA ALA A 107 5.63 17.70 1.00
C ALA A 107 6.23 16.78 2.07
N GLN A 108 6.30 17.22 3.32
CA GLN A 108 6.78 16.41 4.45
C GLN A 108 5.83 15.26 4.78
N SER A 109 4.52 15.49 4.71
CA SER A 109 3.52 14.45 4.94
C SER A 109 3.60 13.33 3.89
N LEU A 110 3.97 13.67 2.64
CA LEU A 110 4.25 12.67 1.60
C LEU A 110 5.50 11.82 1.90
N ASP A 111 6.52 12.35 2.57
CA ASP A 111 7.70 11.57 2.96
C ASP A 111 7.30 10.43 3.93
N ILE A 112 6.35 10.67 4.83
CA ILE A 112 5.82 9.67 5.76
C ILE A 112 5.11 8.56 4.98
N ILE A 113 4.18 8.94 4.08
CA ILE A 113 3.46 7.97 3.25
C ILE A 113 4.43 7.10 2.42
N PHE A 114 5.50 7.69 1.89
CA PHE A 114 6.50 6.93 1.15
C PHE A 114 7.28 5.98 2.04
N SER A 115 7.57 6.38 3.28
CA SER A 115 8.20 5.52 4.28
C SER A 115 7.31 4.32 4.62
N ASP A 116 6.00 4.53 4.77
CA ASP A 116 5.03 3.47 5.09
C ASP A 116 5.02 2.41 3.98
N LEU A 117 4.90 2.81 2.70
CA LEU A 117 4.92 1.87 1.58
C LEU A 117 6.27 1.18 1.41
N ASN A 118 7.39 1.89 1.59
CA ASN A 118 8.72 1.27 1.49
C ASN A 118 8.89 0.17 2.56
N SER A 119 8.37 0.42 3.77
CA SER A 119 8.39 -0.55 4.85
C SER A 119 7.52 -1.77 4.51
N ILE A 120 6.31 -1.54 3.99
CA ILE A 120 5.43 -2.62 3.52
C ILE A 120 6.10 -3.45 2.42
N ASN A 121 6.70 -2.81 1.42
CA ASN A 121 7.40 -3.52 0.34
C ASN A 121 8.56 -4.38 0.87
N THR A 122 9.31 -3.87 1.85
CA THR A 122 10.42 -4.62 2.48
C THR A 122 9.90 -5.90 3.13
N TYR A 123 8.81 -5.81 3.90
CA TYR A 123 8.20 -7.00 4.51
C TYR A 123 7.61 -7.93 3.44
N ALA A 124 6.89 -7.38 2.46
CA ALA A 124 6.23 -8.14 1.39
C ALA A 124 7.22 -8.91 0.50
N GLU A 125 8.36 -8.33 0.15
CA GLU A 125 9.40 -9.02 -0.63
C GLU A 125 9.89 -10.28 0.07
N SER A 126 10.10 -10.20 1.39
CA SER A 126 10.52 -11.35 2.19
C SER A 126 9.40 -12.36 2.41
N SER A 127 8.18 -11.90 2.72
CA SER A 127 7.07 -12.79 3.03
C SER A 127 6.53 -13.51 1.82
N PHE A 128 6.44 -12.87 0.65
CA PHE A 128 5.94 -13.53 -0.56
C PHE A 128 6.86 -14.63 -1.05
N LYS A 129 8.17 -14.49 -0.82
CA LYS A 129 9.11 -15.57 -1.08
C LYS A 129 8.86 -16.73 -0.12
N GLN A 130 8.82 -16.45 1.18
CA GLN A 130 8.56 -17.48 2.21
C GLN A 130 7.20 -18.16 2.02
N GLU A 131 6.17 -17.39 1.68
CA GLU A 131 4.82 -17.84 1.37
C GLU A 131 4.82 -18.78 0.18
N ALA A 132 5.45 -18.38 -0.93
CA ALA A 132 5.54 -19.22 -2.11
C ALA A 132 6.33 -20.51 -1.83
N ASP A 133 7.45 -20.41 -1.11
CA ASP A 133 8.26 -21.56 -0.75
C ASP A 133 7.48 -22.52 0.17
N TYR A 134 6.69 -22.01 1.12
CA TYR A 134 5.87 -22.81 2.04
C TYR A 134 4.68 -23.48 1.34
N PHE A 135 3.92 -22.73 0.55
CA PHE A 135 2.72 -23.26 -0.11
C PHE A 135 3.00 -24.10 -1.36
N SER A 136 4.24 -24.07 -1.88
CA SER A 136 4.72 -24.99 -2.93
C SER A 136 5.24 -26.32 -2.38
N GLN A 137 5.36 -26.47 -1.06
CA GLN A 137 5.72 -27.75 -0.44
C GLN A 137 4.47 -28.62 -0.22
N PRO A 138 4.62 -29.96 -0.26
CA PRO A 138 3.57 -30.88 0.15
C PRO A 138 3.06 -30.54 1.56
N LEU A 139 1.77 -30.73 1.81
CA LEU A 139 1.16 -30.45 3.12
C LEU A 139 1.85 -31.19 4.28
N SER A 140 2.40 -32.38 4.01
CA SER A 140 3.14 -33.18 4.98
C SER A 140 4.51 -32.62 5.39
N GLU A 141 5.08 -31.71 4.59
CA GLU A 141 6.36 -31.06 4.85
C GLU A 141 6.21 -29.66 5.48
N GLN A 142 4.99 -29.10 5.44
CA GLN A 142 4.68 -27.78 6.00
C GLN A 142 4.77 -27.79 7.53
N THR A 143 5.56 -26.88 8.09
CA THR A 143 5.75 -26.74 9.55
C THR A 143 4.91 -25.60 10.15
N GLU A 144 4.48 -25.77 11.41
CA GLU A 144 3.76 -24.72 12.14
C GLU A 144 4.64 -23.48 12.38
N GLU A 145 5.96 -23.67 12.52
CA GLU A 145 6.93 -22.60 12.69
C GLU A 145 7.01 -21.69 11.45
N GLU A 146 7.06 -22.26 10.25
CA GLU A 146 7.07 -21.51 8.98
C GLU A 146 5.74 -20.76 8.79
N ALA A 147 4.61 -21.44 9.05
CA ALA A 147 3.29 -20.82 9.02
C ALA A 147 3.20 -19.61 9.97
N THR A 148 3.72 -19.76 11.19
CA THR A 148 3.75 -18.69 12.20
C THR A 148 4.62 -17.52 11.76
N LEU A 149 5.77 -17.79 11.13
CA LEU A 149 6.66 -16.73 10.62
C LEU A 149 5.96 -15.92 9.52
N ILE A 150 5.30 -16.61 8.59
CA ILE A 150 4.53 -15.99 7.51
C ILE A 150 3.40 -15.12 8.10
N GLN A 151 2.63 -15.65 9.05
CA GLN A 151 1.55 -14.91 9.73
C GLN A 151 2.05 -13.67 10.47
N ARG A 152 3.18 -13.75 11.17
CA ARG A 152 3.78 -12.58 11.86
C ARG A 152 4.17 -11.47 10.87
N THR A 153 4.68 -11.84 9.70
CA THR A 153 5.02 -10.87 8.67
C THR A 153 3.77 -10.20 8.10
N TYR A 154 2.67 -10.94 7.91
CA TYR A 154 1.38 -10.33 7.55
C TYR A 154 0.83 -9.40 8.62
N GLY A 155 0.97 -9.76 9.90
CA GLY A 155 0.64 -8.86 11.01
C GLY A 155 1.45 -7.55 10.97
N SER A 156 2.73 -7.63 10.59
CA SER A 156 3.59 -6.44 10.45
C SER A 156 3.14 -5.56 9.27
N ILE A 157 2.80 -6.17 8.13
CA ILE A 157 2.24 -5.45 6.97
C ILE A 157 0.90 -4.81 7.34
N HIS A 158 0.03 -5.52 8.05
CA HIS A 158 -1.26 -5.03 8.50
C HIS A 158 -1.13 -3.79 9.39
N LEU A 159 -0.23 -3.80 10.38
CA LEU A 159 0.00 -2.63 11.25
C LEU A 159 0.46 -1.40 10.45
N LEU A 160 1.43 -1.57 9.54
CA LEU A 160 1.88 -0.47 8.67
C LEU A 160 0.77 0.03 7.75
N ASN A 161 -0.08 -0.87 7.27
CA ASN A 161 -1.22 -0.55 6.42
C ASN A 161 -2.29 0.25 7.19
N GLU A 162 -2.53 -0.07 8.45
CA GLU A 162 -3.41 0.71 9.34
C GLU A 162 -2.85 2.11 9.63
N GLU A 163 -1.52 2.26 9.76
CA GLU A 163 -0.87 3.56 9.96
C GLU A 163 -0.89 4.44 8.69
N ALA A 164 -0.73 3.85 7.51
CA ALA A 164 -0.66 4.58 6.25
C ALA A 164 -1.96 5.31 5.88
N GLN A 165 -3.12 4.73 6.23
CA GLN A 165 -4.43 5.30 5.87
C GLN A 165 -4.70 6.65 6.56
N PRO A 166 -4.53 6.81 7.88
CA PRO A 166 -4.57 8.10 8.56
C PRO A 166 -3.55 9.12 8.03
N ASN A 167 -2.34 8.69 7.65
CA ASN A 167 -1.32 9.58 7.08
C ASN A 167 -1.78 10.17 5.74
N ILE A 168 -2.45 9.37 4.91
CA ILE A 168 -3.11 9.84 3.68
C ILE A 168 -4.23 10.81 3.99
N ASP A 169 -5.12 10.49 4.93
CA ASP A 169 -6.23 11.37 5.32
C ASP A 169 -5.75 12.73 5.83
N TYR A 170 -4.69 12.73 6.64
CA TYR A 170 -4.04 13.94 7.10
C TYR A 170 -3.48 14.76 5.92
N THR A 171 -2.77 14.11 4.99
CA THR A 171 -2.22 14.78 3.81
C THR A 171 -3.32 15.38 2.92
N LEU A 172 -4.41 14.65 2.69
CA LEU A 172 -5.58 15.15 1.97
C LEU A 172 -6.21 16.37 2.67
N SER A 173 -6.26 16.37 4.00
CA SER A 173 -6.75 17.51 4.77
C SER A 173 -5.88 18.76 4.59
N LEU A 174 -4.55 18.59 4.53
CA LEU A 174 -3.60 19.68 4.28
C LEU A 174 -3.80 20.28 2.89
N ILE A 175 -3.96 19.44 1.86
CA ILE A 175 -4.21 19.89 0.48
C ILE A 175 -5.53 20.68 0.42
N LYS A 176 -6.60 20.14 1.02
CA LYS A 176 -7.91 20.80 1.07
C LYS A 176 -7.85 22.15 1.78
N HIS A 177 -7.08 22.25 2.86
CA HIS A 177 -6.87 23.52 3.57
C HIS A 177 -6.13 24.53 2.69
N PHE A 178 -5.03 24.11 2.06
CA PHE A 178 -4.25 24.95 1.15
C PHE A 178 -5.10 25.49 -0.01
N GLU A 179 -5.89 24.63 -0.65
CA GLU A 179 -6.78 25.06 -1.73
C GLU A 179 -7.86 26.05 -1.28
N LYS A 180 -8.36 25.92 -0.04
CA LYS A 180 -9.35 26.84 0.51
C LYS A 180 -8.75 28.21 0.75
N GLU A 181 -7.56 28.29 1.31
CA GLU A 181 -6.89 29.56 1.57
C GLU A 181 -6.43 30.24 0.27
N ALA A 182 -5.95 29.48 -0.71
CA ALA A 182 -5.60 30.02 -2.03
C ALA A 182 -6.78 30.65 -2.79
N ARG A 183 -8.03 30.27 -2.47
CA ARG A 183 -9.24 30.88 -3.06
C ARG A 183 -9.64 32.20 -2.39
N LYS A 184 -9.14 32.49 -1.19
CA LYS A 184 -9.49 33.69 -0.41
C LYS A 184 -8.57 34.86 -0.68
N THR A 185 -7.35 34.63 -1.15
CA THR A 185 -6.40 35.69 -1.48
C THR A 185 -6.85 36.39 -2.77
N PRO A 186 -7.23 37.68 -2.75
CA PRO A 186 -7.58 38.41 -3.96
C PRO A 186 -6.33 38.54 -4.82
N THR A 187 -6.41 38.18 -6.10
CA THR A 187 -5.43 38.60 -7.10
C THR A 187 -5.51 40.12 -7.24
N THR A 188 -4.73 40.86 -6.47
CA THR A 188 -4.48 42.27 -6.73
C THR A 188 -3.64 42.37 -8.00
N HIS A 189 -4.30 42.82 -9.08
CA HIS A 189 -3.67 43.28 -10.30
C HIS A 189 -2.98 44.63 -10.09
#